data_AF-A0A4Q5X9D8-F1
#
_entry.id   AF-A0A4Q5X9D8-F1
#
_cell.length_a   1.000
_cell.length_b   1.000
_cell.length_c   1.000
_cell.angle_alpha   90.00
_cell.angle_beta   90.00
_cell.angle_gamma   90.00
#
_symmetry.space_group_name_H-M   'P 1'
#
loop_
_entity.id
_entity.type
_entity.pdbx_description
1 polymer ?
#
loop_
_entity_poly.entity_id
_entity_poly.type
_entity_poly.pdbx_seq_one_letter_code
_entity_poly.pdbx_strand_id
1 'polypeptide(L)'
;MAEERPRLGRDVYIALSAVGWADGNLDQEEADAIVRTALEEGLDITEIAEIEAATKERIDLGVIDRKNLSKEDRLFVYGVACWLTRLDGVVSPAELQALKDLGEALKIPEKPRNIVDSIAQEVANQGDDRPSRYDLVALRRSIGDRLKSALAKKENDQ
;
A
#
# COMPACT_ATOMS: atom_id res chain seq x y z
N MET A 1 -24.80 -5.77 -11.14
CA MET A 1 -23.49 -5.63 -11.79
C MET A 1 -22.48 -5.73 -10.67
N ALA A 2 -21.80 -6.87 -10.52
CA ALA A 2 -20.78 -7.01 -9.49
C ALA A 2 -19.63 -6.09 -9.90
N GLU A 3 -19.40 -5.04 -9.13
CA GLU A 3 -18.22 -4.20 -9.30
C GLU A 3 -17.00 -5.12 -9.24
N GLU A 4 -16.28 -5.27 -10.35
CA GLU A 4 -15.01 -5.99 -10.41
C GLU A 4 -14.03 -5.24 -9.49
N ARG A 5 -14.03 -5.61 -8.21
CA ARG A 5 -13.07 -5.12 -7.23
C ARG A 5 -11.68 -5.45 -7.79
N PRO A 6 -10.79 -4.47 -7.98
CA PRO A 6 -9.45 -4.74 -8.46
C PRO A 6 -8.74 -5.61 -7.43
N ARG A 7 -8.64 -6.91 -7.71
CA ARG A 7 -7.98 -7.87 -6.81
C ARG A 7 -6.54 -7.43 -6.59
N LEU A 8 -6.16 -7.32 -5.32
CA LEU A 8 -4.79 -7.00 -4.94
C LEU A 8 -3.95 -8.27 -5.10
N GLY A 9 -2.96 -8.23 -5.99
CA GLY A 9 -2.06 -9.37 -6.17
C GLY A 9 -1.11 -9.54 -4.98
N ARG A 10 -0.57 -10.75 -4.82
CA ARG A 10 0.42 -11.13 -3.80
C ARG A 10 1.49 -10.06 -3.53
N ASP A 11 2.04 -9.44 -4.57
CA ASP A 11 3.14 -8.48 -4.45
C ASP A 11 2.77 -7.24 -3.64
N VAL A 12 1.48 -6.88 -3.56
CA VAL A 12 0.99 -5.81 -2.68
C VAL A 12 1.24 -6.19 -1.23
N TYR A 13 0.77 -7.37 -0.81
CA TYR A 13 0.86 -7.84 0.58
C TYR A 13 2.31 -8.12 1.01
N ILE A 14 3.15 -8.58 0.09
CA ILE A 14 4.60 -8.69 0.32
C ILE A 14 5.20 -7.31 0.58
N ALA A 15 4.80 -6.29 -0.20
CA ALA A 15 5.24 -4.92 0.04
C ALA A 15 4.72 -4.36 1.38
N LEU A 16 3.50 -4.71 1.81
CA LEU A 16 2.98 -4.36 3.14
C LEU A 16 3.85 -4.92 4.25
N SER A 17 4.22 -6.20 4.12
CA SER A 17 5.06 -6.89 5.10
C SER A 17 6.45 -6.25 5.18
N ALA A 18 7.05 -5.91 4.03
CA ALA A 18 8.33 -5.22 3.97
C ALA A 18 8.30 -3.83 4.64
N VAL A 19 7.16 -3.12 4.55
CA VAL A 19 6.98 -1.81 5.19
C VAL A 19 6.89 -1.95 6.71
N GLY A 20 6.13 -2.91 7.22
CA GLY A 20 6.11 -3.16 8.67
C GLY A 20 7.50 -3.55 9.20
N TRP A 21 8.26 -4.34 8.44
CA TRP A 21 9.65 -4.64 8.75
C TRP A 21 10.64 -3.47 8.63
N ALA A 22 10.22 -2.32 8.09
CA ALA A 22 11.12 -1.21 7.81
C ALA A 22 11.63 -0.51 9.07
N ASP A 23 10.79 -0.39 10.11
CA ASP A 23 11.22 0.08 11.45
C ASP A 23 12.01 -1.02 12.22
N GLY A 24 12.04 -2.24 11.68
CA GLY A 24 12.70 -3.39 12.28
C GLY A 24 11.82 -4.19 13.23
N ASN A 25 10.55 -3.80 13.39
CA ASN A 25 9.56 -4.50 14.18
C ASN A 25 8.23 -4.60 13.41
N LEU A 26 7.79 -5.83 13.13
CA LEU A 26 6.44 -6.12 12.65
C LEU A 26 5.81 -7.02 13.70
N ASP A 27 4.83 -6.50 14.42
CA ASP A 27 4.21 -7.24 15.52
C ASP A 27 3.23 -8.30 14.98
N GLN A 28 2.95 -9.32 15.80
CA GLN A 28 2.12 -10.45 15.39
C GLN A 28 0.70 -10.02 14.98
N GLU A 29 0.15 -8.97 15.59
CA GLU A 29 -1.16 -8.42 15.26
C GLU A 29 -1.21 -7.81 13.85
N GLU A 30 -0.13 -7.13 13.44
CA GLU A 30 0.00 -6.53 12.11
C GLU A 30 0.21 -7.61 11.05
N ALA A 31 1.06 -8.60 11.34
CA ALA A 31 1.27 -9.76 10.50
C ALA A 31 -0.03 -10.54 10.26
N ASP A 32 -0.81 -10.78 11.32
CA ASP A 32 -2.11 -11.48 11.24
C ASP A 32 -3.11 -10.65 10.44
N ALA A 33 -3.15 -9.32 10.63
CA ALA A 33 -4.02 -8.44 9.86
C ALA A 33 -3.71 -8.48 8.35
N ILE A 34 -2.43 -8.50 7.96
CA ILE A 34 -2.01 -8.60 6.56
C ILE A 34 -2.46 -9.93 5.95
N VAL A 35 -2.17 -11.05 6.62
CA VAL A 35 -2.50 -12.40 6.15
C VAL A 35 -4.02 -12.60 6.09
N ARG A 36 -4.74 -12.16 7.12
CA ARG A 36 -6.20 -12.22 7.18
C ARG A 36 -6.83 -11.43 6.04
N THR A 37 -6.33 -10.23 5.75
CA THR A 37 -6.83 -9.41 4.64
C THR A 37 -6.62 -10.10 3.29
N ALA A 38 -5.45 -10.73 3.08
CA ALA A 38 -5.19 -11.52 1.88
C ALA A 38 -6.16 -12.72 1.73
N LEU A 39 -6.48 -13.37 2.85
CA LEU A 39 -7.44 -14.47 2.89
C LEU A 39 -8.87 -14.00 2.60
N GLU A 40 -9.29 -12.84 3.15
CA GLU A 40 -10.60 -12.24 2.89
C GLU A 40 -10.77 -11.79 1.42
N GLU A 41 -9.69 -11.38 0.77
CA GLU A 41 -9.68 -11.04 -0.66
C GLU A 41 -9.67 -12.27 -1.59
N GLY A 42 -9.52 -13.47 -1.02
CA GLY A 42 -9.60 -14.74 -1.75
C GLY A 42 -8.39 -15.04 -2.62
N LEU A 43 -7.19 -14.67 -2.15
CA LEU A 43 -5.92 -15.08 -2.78
C LEU A 43 -5.72 -16.59 -2.69
N ASP A 44 -4.90 -17.15 -3.59
CA ASP A 44 -4.57 -18.57 -3.56
C ASP A 44 -3.78 -18.94 -2.29
N ILE A 45 -3.94 -20.16 -1.79
CA ILE A 45 -3.24 -20.61 -0.58
C ILE A 45 -1.72 -20.55 -0.72
N THR A 46 -1.19 -20.71 -1.95
CA THR A 46 0.23 -20.56 -2.25
C THR A 46 0.67 -19.11 -2.09
N GLU A 47 -0.14 -18.16 -2.56
CA GLU A 47 0.14 -16.72 -2.40
C GLU A 47 0.04 -16.30 -0.94
N ILE A 48 -0.95 -16.81 -0.21
CA ILE A 48 -1.11 -16.56 1.24
C ILE A 48 0.11 -17.07 2.02
N ALA A 49 0.63 -18.25 1.67
CA ALA A 49 1.84 -18.79 2.30
C ALA A 49 3.08 -17.92 2.04
N GLU A 50 3.22 -17.35 0.84
CA GLU A 50 4.30 -16.40 0.53
C GLU A 50 4.14 -15.09 1.31
N ILE A 51 2.90 -14.61 1.51
CA ILE A 51 2.61 -13.43 2.31
C ILE A 51 2.92 -13.69 3.79
N GLU A 52 2.53 -14.85 4.32
CA GLU A 52 2.84 -15.24 5.69
C GLU A 52 4.34 -15.41 5.93
N ALA A 53 5.09 -15.94 4.94
CA ALA A 53 6.54 -15.97 5.00
C ALA A 53 7.12 -14.54 5.02
N ALA A 54 6.55 -13.64 4.21
CA ALA A 54 6.95 -12.24 4.15
C ALA A 54 6.69 -11.47 5.45
N THR A 55 5.66 -11.82 6.22
CA THR A 55 5.42 -11.23 7.54
C THR A 55 6.33 -11.82 8.63
N LYS A 56 6.95 -12.98 8.41
CA LYS A 56 7.84 -13.64 9.39
C LYS A 56 9.32 -13.30 9.22
N GLU A 57 9.72 -12.92 8.02
CA GLU A 57 11.11 -12.58 7.70
C GLU A 57 11.25 -11.12 7.33
N ARG A 58 12.35 -10.49 7.78
CA ARG A 58 12.66 -9.11 7.41
C ARG A 58 12.87 -9.01 5.90
N ILE A 59 11.87 -8.51 5.18
CA ILE A 59 11.96 -8.26 3.75
C ILE A 59 12.52 -6.87 3.50
N ASP A 60 13.59 -6.81 2.72
CA ASP A 60 14.11 -5.54 2.21
C ASP A 60 13.16 -4.96 1.15
N LEU A 61 12.85 -3.67 1.25
CA LEU A 61 11.99 -2.98 0.29
C LEU A 61 12.55 -3.04 -1.15
N GLY A 62 13.85 -3.31 -1.31
CA GLY A 62 14.52 -3.55 -2.59
C GLY A 62 14.15 -4.87 -3.28
N VAL A 63 13.49 -5.81 -2.59
CA VAL A 63 13.01 -7.08 -3.17
C VAL A 63 11.74 -6.89 -4.00
N ILE A 64 11.06 -5.74 -3.89
CA ILE A 64 9.87 -5.42 -4.69
C ILE A 64 10.25 -5.34 -6.17
N ASP A 65 9.87 -6.34 -6.96
CA ASP A 65 10.09 -6.35 -8.40
C ASP A 65 9.14 -5.36 -9.10
N ARG A 66 9.62 -4.12 -9.22
CA ARG A 66 8.90 -3.03 -9.89
C ARG A 66 8.72 -3.23 -11.40
N LYS A 67 9.33 -4.24 -12.03
CA LYS A 67 9.20 -4.42 -13.49
C LYS A 67 7.80 -4.88 -13.86
N ASN A 68 7.13 -5.62 -12.97
CA ASN A 68 5.75 -6.06 -13.16
C ASN A 68 4.71 -5.07 -12.59
N LEU A 69 5.13 -4.01 -11.89
CA LEU A 69 4.23 -3.01 -11.31
C LEU A 69 3.95 -1.85 -12.29
N SER A 70 2.67 -1.63 -12.60
CA SER A 70 2.21 -0.45 -13.33
C SER A 70 2.44 0.82 -12.50
N LYS A 71 2.33 2.00 -13.14
CA LYS A 71 2.40 3.28 -12.41
C LYS A 71 1.36 3.38 -11.29
N GLU A 72 0.15 2.90 -11.55
CA GLU A 72 -0.92 2.83 -10.55
C GLU A 72 -0.55 1.89 -9.41
N ASP A 73 -0.03 0.68 -9.70
CA ASP A 73 0.38 -0.28 -8.67
C ASP A 73 1.48 0.28 -7.76
N ARG A 74 2.45 1.02 -8.32
CA ARG A 74 3.52 1.65 -7.53
C ARG A 74 2.97 2.73 -6.60
N LEU A 75 2.08 3.59 -7.11
CA LEU A 75 1.42 4.61 -6.30
C LEU A 75 0.53 3.96 -5.23
N PHE A 76 -0.15 2.89 -5.58
CA PHE A 76 -0.97 2.13 -4.67
C PHE A 76 -0.13 1.53 -3.53
N VAL A 77 0.95 0.80 -3.84
CA VAL A 77 1.88 0.25 -2.84
C VAL A 77 2.41 1.34 -1.91
N TYR A 78 2.83 2.49 -2.46
CA TYR A 78 3.27 3.63 -1.65
C TYR A 78 2.15 4.17 -0.75
N GLY A 79 0.92 4.26 -1.25
CA GLY A 79 -0.24 4.72 -0.48
C GLY A 79 -0.62 3.79 0.65
N VAL A 80 -0.56 2.47 0.44
CA VAL A 80 -0.82 1.53 1.53
C VAL A 80 0.28 1.63 2.59
N ALA A 81 1.54 1.80 2.20
CA ALA A 81 2.63 2.03 3.14
C ALA A 81 2.41 3.28 4.00
N CYS A 82 2.04 4.41 3.39
CA CYS A 82 1.70 5.64 4.10
C CYS A 82 0.55 5.44 5.09
N TRP A 83 -0.43 4.62 4.75
CA TRP A 83 -1.54 4.32 5.65
C TRP A 83 -1.09 3.43 6.81
N LEU A 84 -0.36 2.34 6.52
CA LEU A 84 0.16 1.40 7.52
C LEU A 84 0.95 2.11 8.62
N THR A 85 1.94 2.91 8.24
CA THR A 85 2.76 3.72 9.18
C THR A 85 1.95 4.72 10.02
N ARG A 86 0.68 4.97 9.68
CA ARG A 86 -0.20 5.90 10.41
C ARG A 86 -1.32 5.17 11.16
N LEU A 87 -1.42 3.84 11.02
CA LEU A 87 -2.51 3.04 11.57
C LEU A 87 -2.50 3.03 13.10
N ASP A 88 -1.32 2.94 13.71
CA ASP A 88 -1.12 3.02 15.16
C ASP A 88 -1.32 4.46 15.70
N GLY A 89 -1.52 5.45 14.81
CA GLY A 89 -1.75 6.85 15.16
C GLY A 89 -0.47 7.62 15.52
N VAL A 90 0.68 6.95 15.54
CA VAL A 90 2.00 7.55 15.78
C VAL A 90 2.88 7.24 14.58
N VAL A 91 3.51 8.27 14.00
CA VAL A 91 4.52 8.09 12.94
C VAL A 91 5.88 8.51 13.48
N SER A 92 6.82 7.58 13.47
CA SER A 92 8.20 7.76 13.89
C SER A 92 9.07 8.34 12.76
N PRO A 93 10.19 9.02 13.09
CA PRO A 93 11.14 9.51 12.09
C PRO A 93 11.70 8.40 11.19
N ALA A 94 11.88 7.19 11.75
CA ALA A 94 12.33 6.01 11.01
C ALA A 94 11.29 5.53 9.99
N GLU A 95 10.00 5.55 10.34
CA GLU A 95 8.91 5.24 9.42
C GLU A 95 8.80 6.27 8.28
N LEU A 96 8.95 7.57 8.58
CA LEU A 96 9.02 8.60 7.54
C LEU A 96 10.19 8.40 6.59
N GLN A 97 11.35 7.97 7.11
CA GLN A 97 12.52 7.66 6.30
C GLN A 97 12.27 6.40 5.44
N ALA A 98 11.67 5.36 6.00
CA ALA A 98 11.27 4.15 5.28
C ALA A 98 10.29 4.44 4.14
N LEU A 99 9.29 5.31 4.36
CA LEU A 99 8.39 5.77 3.30
C LEU A 99 9.15 6.49 2.19
N LYS A 100 10.10 7.36 2.57
CA LYS A 100 10.93 8.08 1.60
C LYS A 100 11.75 7.11 0.74
N ASP A 101 12.40 6.13 1.38
CA ASP A 101 13.21 5.10 0.71
C ASP A 101 12.34 4.20 -0.19
N LEU A 102 11.14 3.82 0.26
CA LEU A 102 10.18 3.08 -0.55
C LEU A 102 9.77 3.87 -1.79
N GLY A 103 9.45 5.16 -1.63
CA GLY A 103 9.12 6.02 -2.76
C GLY A 103 10.27 6.12 -3.77
N GLU A 104 11.52 6.10 -3.31
CA GLU A 104 12.72 6.09 -4.16
C GLU A 104 12.91 4.75 -4.87
N ALA A 105 12.73 3.63 -4.16
CA ALA A 105 12.79 2.27 -4.72
C ALA A 105 11.75 2.09 -5.84
N LEU A 106 10.53 2.58 -5.63
CA LEU A 106 9.43 2.56 -6.59
C LEU A 106 9.58 3.60 -7.71
N LYS A 107 10.59 4.48 -7.65
CA LYS A 107 10.82 5.60 -8.58
C LYS A 107 9.61 6.53 -8.72
N ILE A 108 8.94 6.80 -7.60
CA ILE A 108 7.81 7.73 -7.57
C ILE A 108 8.37 9.13 -7.29
N PRO A 109 8.07 10.16 -8.10
CA PRO A 109 8.48 11.52 -7.80
C PRO A 109 7.76 12.09 -6.55
N GLU A 110 8.35 13.09 -5.91
CA GLU A 110 7.82 13.65 -4.65
C GLU A 110 6.38 14.18 -4.77
N LYS A 111 6.04 14.87 -5.87
CA LYS A 111 4.70 15.42 -6.08
C LYS A 111 3.59 14.34 -6.02
N PRO A 112 3.67 13.22 -6.77
CA PRO A 112 2.70 12.15 -6.60
C PRO A 112 2.79 11.41 -5.27
N ARG A 113 3.95 11.37 -4.59
CA ARG A 113 4.03 10.83 -3.21
C ARG A 113 3.12 11.62 -2.26
N ASN A 114 3.23 12.95 -2.25
CA ASN A 114 2.42 13.81 -1.39
C ASN A 114 0.93 13.68 -1.71
N ILE A 115 0.59 13.59 -2.99
CA ILE A 115 -0.80 13.38 -3.44
C ILE A 115 -1.34 12.06 -2.89
N VAL A 116 -0.58 10.97 -3.01
CA VAL A 116 -1.00 9.66 -2.53
C VAL A 116 -1.08 9.60 -1.00
N ASP A 117 -0.13 10.20 -0.29
CA ASP A 117 -0.14 10.32 1.17
C ASP A 117 -1.42 11.02 1.66
N SER A 118 -1.82 12.12 1.01
CA SER A 118 -3.09 12.78 1.33
C SER A 118 -4.30 11.88 1.08
N ILE A 119 -4.34 11.10 -0.01
CA ILE A 119 -5.46 10.16 -0.26
C ILE A 119 -5.52 9.10 0.83
N ALA A 120 -4.38 8.50 1.17
CA ALA A 120 -4.29 7.50 2.23
C ALA A 120 -4.85 8.06 3.54
N GLN A 121 -4.51 9.30 3.88
CA GLN A 121 -5.05 9.97 5.05
C GLN A 121 -6.56 10.25 4.95
N GLU A 122 -7.06 10.70 3.80
CA GLU A 122 -8.49 10.91 3.58
C GLU A 122 -9.29 9.61 3.77
N VAL A 123 -8.85 8.50 3.18
CA VAL A 123 -9.52 7.20 3.30
C VAL A 123 -9.44 6.68 4.75
N ALA A 124 -8.30 6.83 5.42
CA ALA A 124 -8.14 6.48 6.83
C ALA A 124 -9.14 7.22 7.75
N ASN A 125 -9.42 8.48 7.46
CA ASN A 125 -10.33 9.31 8.25
C ASN A 125 -11.83 9.10 7.90
N GLN A 126 -12.15 8.42 6.80
CA GLN A 126 -13.54 8.15 6.38
C GLN A 126 -14.14 6.89 7.03
N GLY A 127 -13.35 6.09 7.76
CA GLY A 127 -13.84 4.93 8.49
C GLY A 127 -14.63 5.33 9.75
N ASP A 128 -15.94 5.06 9.76
CA ASP A 128 -16.88 5.45 10.83
C ASP A 128 -16.65 4.70 12.16
N ASP A 129 -15.98 3.52 12.14
CA ASP A 129 -15.68 2.75 13.34
C ASP A 129 -14.36 1.97 13.18
N ARG A 130 -13.34 2.46 13.91
CA ARG A 130 -11.98 1.91 14.14
C ARG A 130 -10.98 1.98 12.96
N PRO A 131 -9.69 2.23 13.26
CA PRO A 131 -8.56 2.07 12.33
C PRO A 131 -8.34 0.62 11.82
N SER A 132 -9.25 -0.32 12.10
CA SER A 132 -9.09 -1.75 11.86
C SER A 132 -9.58 -2.24 10.50
N ARG A 133 -10.17 -1.39 9.65
CA ARG A 133 -10.59 -1.79 8.29
C ARG A 133 -9.76 -1.06 7.25
N TYR A 134 -8.74 -1.74 6.76
CA TYR A 134 -8.01 -1.35 5.57
C TYR A 134 -8.96 -1.32 4.37
N ASP A 135 -9.54 -0.15 4.05
CA ASP A 135 -10.32 0.02 2.82
C ASP A 135 -9.38 0.25 1.62
N LEU A 136 -8.63 -0.80 1.30
CA LEU A 136 -7.65 -0.83 0.22
C LEU A 136 -8.32 -0.59 -1.14
N VAL A 137 -9.59 -0.99 -1.26
CA VAL A 137 -10.40 -0.78 -2.46
C VAL A 137 -10.66 0.72 -2.67
N ALA A 138 -11.09 1.44 -1.63
CA ALA A 138 -11.28 2.88 -1.68
C ALA A 138 -9.97 3.61 -1.99
N LEU A 139 -8.85 3.20 -1.38
CA LEU A 139 -7.53 3.79 -1.68
C LEU A 139 -7.14 3.58 -3.15
N ARG A 140 -7.24 2.35 -3.67
CA ARG A 140 -6.90 2.04 -5.06
C ARG A 140 -7.74 2.83 -6.04
N ARG A 141 -9.05 2.90 -5.79
CA ARG A 141 -10.00 3.65 -6.62
C ARG A 141 -9.64 5.13 -6.65
N SER A 142 -9.38 5.74 -5.48
CA SER A 142 -9.04 7.16 -5.36
C SER A 142 -7.72 7.49 -6.05
N ILE A 143 -6.70 6.63 -5.93
CA ILE A 143 -5.42 6.79 -6.64
C ILE A 143 -5.63 6.73 -8.17
N GLY A 144 -6.37 5.71 -8.64
CA GLY A 144 -6.66 5.55 -10.07
C GLY A 144 -7.45 6.72 -10.65
N ASP A 145 -8.44 7.24 -9.92
CA ASP A 145 -9.23 8.40 -10.34
C ASP A 145 -8.37 9.68 -10.43
N ARG A 146 -7.53 9.92 -9.43
CA ARG A 146 -6.60 11.07 -9.41
C ARG A 146 -5.55 10.97 -10.53
N LEU A 147 -5.08 9.76 -10.83
CA LEU A 147 -4.15 9.50 -11.94
C LEU A 147 -4.81 9.80 -13.29
N LYS A 148 -6.03 9.29 -13.52
CA LYS A 148 -6.81 9.58 -14.74
C LYS A 148 -7.08 11.06 -14.90
N SER A 149 -7.51 11.73 -13.82
CA SER A 149 -7.73 13.19 -13.80
C SER A 149 -6.46 13.98 -14.12
N ALA A 150 -5.30 13.53 -13.63
CA ALA A 150 -4.01 14.18 -13.93
C ALA A 150 -3.52 13.93 -15.37
N LEU A 151 -3.82 12.77 -15.95
CA LEU A 151 -3.52 12.45 -17.35
C LEU A 151 -4.41 13.26 -18.29
N ALA A 152 -5.72 13.31 -18.02
CA ALA A 152 -6.68 14.09 -18.81
C ALA A 152 -6.36 15.60 -18.82
N LYS A 153 -5.90 16.15 -17.68
CA LYS A 153 -5.42 17.54 -17.63
C LYS A 153 -4.15 17.79 -18.45
N LYS A 154 -3.28 16.79 -18.61
CA LYS A 154 -2.08 16.92 -19.45
C LYS A 154 -2.39 16.86 -20.95
N GLU A 155 -3.39 16.09 -21.35
CA GLU A 155 -3.84 16.03 -22.76
C GLU A 155 -4.58 17.31 -23.18
N ASN A 156 -5.24 18.00 -22.26
CA ASN A 156 -5.96 19.25 -22.56
C ASN A 156 -5.10 20.52 -22.45
N ASP A 157 -3.84 20.39 -22.05
CA ASP A 157 -2.84 21.48 -21.94
C ASP A 157 -1.79 21.40 -23.07
N GLN A 158 -2.02 20.54 -24.08
CA GLN A 158 -1.21 20.33 -25.28
C GLN A 158 -1.93 20.82 -26.53
#